data_AF-A0A086SZA3-F1
#
_entry.id   AF-A0A086SZA3-F1
#
_cell.length_a   1.000
_cell.length_b   1.000
_cell.length_c   1.000
_cell.angle_alpha   90.00
_cell.angle_beta   90.00
_cell.angle_gamma   90.00
#
_symmetry.space_group_name_H-M   'P 1'
#
loop_
_entity.id
_entity.type
_entity.pdbx_description
1 polymer ?
#
loop_
_entity_poly.entity_id
_entity_poly.type
_entity_poly.pdbx_seq_one_letter_code
_entity_poly.pdbx_strand_id
1 'polypeptide(L)'
;MDFAALMSKELSKTKKPSDTSTESDAAIKYKKRADIEAERRAAYLAEQKAIEEERQARAAAKRKREEEAAAEKDAREEKRRRLAEESRKRREEEEWEAEQARRRRLGLPEKVRKTSQGADGDGVPEGGEDVPEEELVAKLRELGHPAVLFGEGHVARLRRYRKLTTVVTDGPIPTTLQPVKEEDMKVEGTMPKDKEGRKWLYRQLASYFTMVLIEYEKAMEAEKRDTAASRNAYNAMVQTRENLRPLYRKFERDDIANDLLSPITEIMLESLEAQNRP
;
A
#
# COMPACT_ATOMS: atom_id res chain seq x y z
N MET A 1 46.07 23.79 -20.33
CA MET A 1 46.69 24.21 -21.61
C MET A 1 48.04 23.54 -21.70
N ASP A 2 48.19 22.55 -22.58
CA ASP A 2 49.41 21.73 -22.64
C ASP A 2 50.51 22.39 -23.49
N PHE A 3 51.50 22.94 -22.81
CA PHE A 3 52.71 23.53 -23.41
C PHE A 3 53.56 22.50 -24.17
N ALA A 4 53.55 21.24 -23.71
CA ALA A 4 54.26 20.13 -24.36
C ALA A 4 53.71 19.80 -25.76
N ALA A 5 52.40 19.97 -25.97
CA ALA A 5 51.77 19.76 -27.27
C ALA A 5 52.15 20.87 -28.28
N LEU A 6 52.44 22.08 -27.79
CA LEU A 6 52.93 23.18 -28.63
C LEU A 6 54.41 23.04 -28.99
N MET A 7 55.26 22.64 -28.04
CA MET A 7 56.69 22.40 -28.29
C MET A 7 56.94 21.22 -29.24
N SER A 8 56.17 20.13 -29.12
CA SER A 8 56.29 18.99 -30.04
C SER A 8 55.86 19.35 -31.47
N LYS A 9 54.86 20.24 -31.62
CA LYS A 9 54.41 20.75 -32.92
C LYS A 9 55.46 21.66 -33.58
N GLU A 10 56.15 22.49 -32.79
CA GLU A 10 57.28 23.32 -33.25
C GLU A 10 58.51 22.47 -33.65
N LEU A 11 58.84 21.43 -32.86
CA LEU A 11 59.94 20.50 -33.17
C LEU A 11 59.66 19.64 -34.42
N SER A 12 58.39 19.31 -34.69
CA SER A 12 58.02 18.57 -35.91
C SER A 12 58.11 19.41 -37.20
N LYS A 13 58.03 20.74 -37.08
CA LYS A 13 58.14 21.68 -38.21
C LYS A 13 59.58 21.94 -38.64
N THR A 14 60.54 21.83 -37.72
CA THR A 14 61.97 22.03 -37.99
C THR A 14 62.66 20.79 -38.54
N LYS A 15 62.05 19.60 -38.40
CA LYS A 15 62.53 18.35 -39.00
C LYS A 15 61.99 18.15 -40.42
N LYS A 16 62.33 19.07 -41.32
CA LYS A 16 62.16 18.88 -42.77
C LYS A 16 63.22 17.88 -43.25
N PRO A 17 62.87 16.77 -43.93
CA PRO A 17 63.87 15.93 -44.55
C PRO A 17 64.46 16.71 -45.73
N SER A 18 65.79 16.90 -45.69
CA SER A 18 66.60 17.22 -46.85
C SER A 18 66.46 16.10 -47.87
N ASP A 19 66.36 16.50 -49.13
CA ASP A 19 66.51 15.67 -50.32
C ASP A 19 67.64 14.66 -50.15
N THR A 20 67.30 13.38 -50.16
CA THR A 20 68.23 12.29 -50.48
C THR A 20 67.42 11.26 -51.25
N SER A 21 67.34 11.54 -52.55
CA SER A 21 67.00 10.57 -53.58
C SER A 21 68.08 9.48 -53.58
N THR A 22 67.76 8.32 -53.00
CA THR A 22 68.52 7.09 -53.25
C THR A 22 67.55 5.91 -53.28
N GLU A 23 67.21 5.53 -54.52
CA GLU A 23 66.97 4.17 -54.99
C GLU A 23 65.99 3.29 -54.20
N SER A 24 64.69 3.56 -54.35
CA SER A 24 63.66 2.49 -54.40
C SER A 24 62.43 2.83 -55.27
N ASP A 25 62.41 3.95 -55.97
CA ASP A 25 61.27 4.41 -56.78
C ASP A 25 61.20 3.82 -58.21
N ALA A 26 62.09 2.89 -58.56
CA ALA A 26 62.10 2.26 -59.90
C ALA A 26 61.29 0.95 -60.01
N ALA A 27 60.51 0.57 -58.99
CA ALA A 27 59.73 -0.68 -58.98
C ALA A 27 58.20 -0.52 -58.94
N ILE A 28 57.65 0.71 -58.96
CA ILE A 28 56.19 0.93 -58.89
C ILE A 28 55.71 1.89 -59.99
N LYS A 29 56.07 1.62 -61.24
CA LYS A 29 55.50 2.38 -62.38
C LYS A 29 54.19 1.80 -62.90
N TYR A 30 53.80 0.61 -62.43
CA TYR A 30 52.60 -0.10 -62.87
C TYR A 30 51.89 -0.77 -61.68
N LYS A 31 51.12 -0.01 -60.88
CA LYS A 31 50.13 -0.61 -59.99
C LYS A 31 48.97 -1.14 -60.84
N LYS A 32 48.52 -2.38 -60.60
CA LYS A 32 47.34 -2.91 -61.31
C LYS A 32 46.12 -2.11 -60.84
N ARG A 33 45.22 -1.79 -61.78
CA ARG A 33 43.97 -1.06 -61.48
C ARG A 33 43.15 -1.76 -60.39
N ALA A 34 43.19 -3.09 -60.37
CA ALA A 34 42.56 -3.91 -59.34
C ALA A 34 43.06 -3.59 -57.92
N ASP A 35 44.36 -3.37 -57.75
CA ASP A 35 44.96 -3.10 -56.44
C ASP A 35 44.58 -1.69 -55.96
N ILE A 36 44.55 -0.70 -56.86
CA ILE A 36 44.14 0.68 -56.57
C ILE A 36 42.64 0.73 -56.19
N GLU A 37 41.79 -0.01 -56.88
CA GLU A 37 40.36 -0.09 -56.54
C GLU A 37 40.13 -0.86 -55.25
N ALA A 38 40.91 -1.91 -54.96
CA ALA A 38 40.88 -2.62 -53.70
C ALA A 38 41.31 -1.72 -52.52
N GLU A 39 42.39 -0.95 -52.68
CA GLU A 39 42.82 0.07 -51.70
C GLU A 39 41.70 1.10 -51.47
N ARG A 40 41.02 1.56 -52.52
CA ARG A 40 39.91 2.52 -52.42
C ARG A 40 38.69 1.94 -51.70
N ARG A 41 38.31 0.70 -52.00
CA ARG A 41 37.21 -0.01 -51.33
C ARG A 41 37.54 -0.29 -49.87
N ALA A 42 38.78 -0.68 -49.57
CA ALA A 42 39.25 -0.92 -48.21
C ALA A 42 39.23 0.37 -47.38
N ALA A 43 39.70 1.50 -47.95
CA ALA A 43 39.63 2.80 -47.30
C ALA A 43 38.19 3.23 -46.99
N TYR A 44 37.27 3.05 -47.95
CA TYR A 44 35.86 3.36 -47.76
C TYR A 44 35.19 2.50 -46.67
N LEU A 45 35.47 1.20 -46.64
CA LEU A 45 34.95 0.30 -45.62
C LEU A 45 35.55 0.59 -44.24
N ALA A 46 36.83 0.96 -44.17
CA ALA A 46 37.46 1.38 -42.92
C ALA A 46 36.85 2.69 -42.39
N GLU A 47 36.58 3.65 -43.28
CA GLU A 47 35.91 4.91 -42.92
C GLU A 47 34.47 4.67 -42.43
N GLN A 48 33.71 3.81 -43.11
CA GLN A 48 32.36 3.44 -42.64
C GLN A 48 32.39 2.76 -41.27
N LYS A 49 33.30 1.80 -41.07
CA LYS A 49 33.45 1.14 -39.76
C LYS A 49 33.83 2.13 -38.66
N ALA A 50 34.74 3.07 -38.94
CA ALA A 50 35.11 4.09 -37.98
C ALA A 50 33.92 5.00 -37.59
N ILE A 51 33.08 5.37 -38.55
CA ILE A 51 31.86 6.17 -38.31
C ILE A 51 30.85 5.38 -37.46
N GLU A 52 30.66 4.09 -37.75
CA GLU A 52 29.77 3.22 -36.97
C GLU A 52 30.27 3.00 -35.55
N GLU A 53 31.56 2.73 -35.38
CA GLU A 53 32.22 2.58 -34.07
C GLU A 53 32.14 3.87 -33.27
N GLU A 54 32.36 5.03 -33.88
CA GLU A 54 32.20 6.33 -33.21
C GLU A 54 30.76 6.56 -32.76
N ARG A 55 29.77 6.22 -33.61
CA ARG A 55 28.35 6.33 -33.25
C ARG A 55 27.98 5.39 -32.10
N GLN A 56 28.49 4.16 -32.12
CA GLN A 56 28.27 3.19 -31.05
C GLN A 56 28.97 3.62 -29.75
N ALA A 57 30.20 4.14 -29.81
CA ALA A 57 30.93 4.64 -28.66
C ALA A 57 30.23 5.86 -28.04
N ARG A 58 29.72 6.80 -28.85
CA ARG A 58 28.92 7.93 -28.39
C ARG A 58 27.62 7.47 -27.72
N ALA A 59 26.93 6.48 -28.29
CA ALA A 59 25.70 5.93 -27.71
C ALA A 59 25.98 5.19 -26.38
N ALA A 60 27.04 4.39 -26.31
CA ALA A 60 27.45 3.70 -25.10
C ALA A 60 27.89 4.68 -24.00
N ALA A 61 28.65 5.72 -24.35
CA ALA A 61 29.03 6.77 -23.40
C ALA A 61 27.81 7.55 -22.90
N LYS A 62 26.80 7.77 -23.74
CA LYS A 62 25.54 8.39 -23.32
C LYS A 62 24.78 7.51 -22.33
N ARG A 63 24.60 6.22 -22.63
CA ARG A 63 23.92 5.27 -21.71
C ARG A 63 24.63 5.18 -20.36
N LYS A 64 25.96 5.05 -20.36
CA LYS A 64 26.76 5.02 -19.12
C LYS A 64 26.55 6.28 -18.27
N ARG A 65 26.56 7.47 -18.88
CA ARG A 65 26.31 8.72 -18.15
C ARG A 65 24.88 8.80 -17.59
N GLU A 66 23.89 8.31 -18.32
CA GLU A 66 22.50 8.27 -17.85
C GLU A 66 22.32 7.28 -16.69
N GLU A 67 22.96 6.12 -16.75
CA GLU A 67 23.00 5.11 -15.67
C GLU A 67 23.70 5.63 -14.42
N GLU A 68 24.87 6.27 -14.57
CA GLU A 68 25.60 6.89 -13.44
C GLU A 68 24.79 8.02 -12.79
N ALA A 69 24.14 8.87 -13.59
CA ALA A 69 23.29 9.95 -13.08
C ALA A 69 22.01 9.44 -12.40
N ALA A 70 21.43 8.33 -12.87
CA ALA A 70 20.31 7.67 -12.22
C ALA A 70 20.75 7.07 -10.87
N ALA A 71 21.86 6.32 -10.86
CA ALA A 71 22.40 5.73 -9.64
C ALA A 71 22.77 6.78 -8.58
N GLU A 72 23.31 7.94 -8.99
CA GLU A 72 23.61 9.04 -8.06
C GLU A 72 22.33 9.65 -7.47
N LYS A 73 21.27 9.81 -8.27
CA LYS A 73 19.97 10.29 -7.79
C LYS A 73 19.35 9.32 -6.79
N ASP A 74 19.32 8.03 -7.11
CA ASP A 74 18.79 6.99 -6.23
C ASP A 74 19.56 6.98 -4.90
N ALA A 75 20.90 7.09 -4.94
CA ALA A 75 21.73 7.18 -3.74
C ALA A 75 21.45 8.43 -2.88
N ARG A 76 21.14 9.57 -3.51
CA ARG A 76 20.76 10.82 -2.80
C ARG A 76 19.37 10.69 -2.18
N GLU A 77 18.42 10.11 -2.89
CA GLU A 77 17.05 9.88 -2.40
C GLU A 77 17.03 8.89 -1.25
N GLU A 78 17.78 7.79 -1.32
CA GLU A 78 17.94 6.85 -0.20
C GLU A 78 18.53 7.52 1.03
N LYS A 79 19.58 8.32 0.87
CA LYS A 79 20.17 9.07 2.00
C LYS A 79 19.16 10.02 2.62
N ARG A 80 18.41 10.77 1.79
CA ARG A 80 17.36 11.67 2.26
C ARG A 80 16.24 10.91 2.98
N ARG A 81 15.85 9.75 2.45
CA ARG A 81 14.82 8.89 3.04
C ARG A 81 15.27 8.32 4.39
N ARG A 82 16.49 7.80 4.48
CA ARG A 82 17.06 7.28 5.75
C ARG A 82 17.09 8.36 6.83
N LEU A 83 17.58 9.57 6.50
CA LEU A 83 17.59 10.70 7.44
C LEU A 83 16.18 11.13 7.86
N ALA A 84 15.21 11.11 6.94
CA ALA A 84 13.82 11.43 7.26
C ALA A 84 13.17 10.37 8.16
N GLU A 85 13.44 9.09 7.90
CA GLU A 85 12.97 7.97 8.72
C GLU A 85 13.60 7.99 10.13
N GLU A 86 14.91 8.25 10.24
CA GLU A 86 15.60 8.42 11.53
C GLU A 86 15.05 9.62 12.31
N SER A 87 14.83 10.75 11.64
CA SER A 87 14.22 11.93 12.28
C SER A 87 12.78 11.69 12.73
N ARG A 88 11.99 10.89 11.99
CA ARG A 88 10.63 10.53 12.40
C ARG A 88 10.65 9.61 13.62
N LYS A 89 11.46 8.55 13.57
CA LYS A 89 11.62 7.61 14.70
C LYS A 89 12.03 8.33 15.98
N ARG A 90 12.99 9.26 15.90
CA ARG A 90 13.42 10.03 17.07
C ARG A 90 12.29 10.87 17.68
N ARG A 91 11.46 11.52 16.85
CA ARG A 91 10.30 12.30 17.34
C ARG A 91 9.25 11.40 17.98
N GLU A 92 8.95 10.25 17.36
CA GLU A 92 8.00 9.27 17.90
C GLU A 92 8.47 8.70 19.25
N GLU A 93 9.77 8.46 19.41
CA GLU A 93 10.37 8.03 20.68
C GLU A 93 10.30 9.12 21.75
N GLU A 94 10.66 10.36 21.42
CA GLU A 94 10.58 11.52 22.33
C GLU A 94 9.12 11.79 22.78
N GLU A 95 8.15 11.70 21.87
CA GLU A 95 6.72 11.83 22.19
C GLU A 95 6.22 10.68 23.07
N TRP A 96 6.63 9.44 22.77
CA TRP A 96 6.27 8.28 23.57
C TRP A 96 6.83 8.38 24.99
N GLU A 97 8.09 8.77 25.14
CA GLU A 97 8.73 8.98 26.45
C GLU A 97 8.05 10.11 27.23
N ALA A 98 7.69 11.22 26.57
CA ALA A 98 6.94 12.31 27.19
C ALA A 98 5.54 11.86 27.65
N GLU A 99 4.84 11.05 26.84
CA GLU A 99 3.56 10.44 27.23
C GLU A 99 3.73 9.52 28.44
N GLN A 100 4.78 8.70 28.49
CA GLN A 100 5.04 7.84 29.66
C GLN A 100 5.38 8.65 30.90
N ALA A 101 6.24 9.66 30.78
CA ALA A 101 6.60 10.53 31.90
C ALA A 101 5.36 11.24 32.47
N ARG A 102 4.47 11.71 31.58
CA ARG A 102 3.17 12.27 31.98
C ARG A 102 2.32 11.24 32.71
N ARG A 103 2.18 10.01 32.19
CA ARG A 103 1.42 8.93 32.84
C ARG A 103 1.99 8.54 34.20
N ARG A 104 3.31 8.39 34.31
CA ARG A 104 4.03 8.13 35.57
C ARG A 104 3.79 9.25 36.58
N ARG A 105 3.82 10.52 36.15
CA ARG A 105 3.51 11.68 37.01
C ARG A 105 2.07 11.70 37.50
N LEU A 106 1.13 11.21 36.68
CA LEU A 106 -0.30 11.12 37.00
C LEU A 106 -0.69 9.81 37.71
N GLY A 107 0.25 8.89 37.94
CA GLY A 107 -0.02 7.58 38.57
C GLY A 107 -0.81 6.61 37.68
N LEU A 108 -0.86 6.85 36.36
CA LEU A 108 -1.53 5.97 35.40
C LEU A 108 -0.59 4.85 34.92
N PRO A 109 -1.11 3.63 34.64
CA PRO A 109 -0.31 2.54 34.08
C PRO A 109 0.40 2.90 32.77
N GLU A 110 1.60 2.33 32.58
CA GLU A 110 2.47 2.49 31.42
C GLU A 110 1.76 2.02 30.13
N LYS A 111 1.81 2.85 29.09
CA LYS A 111 1.18 2.53 27.79
C LYS A 111 2.09 1.57 27.03
N VAL A 112 1.67 0.31 26.85
CA VAL A 112 2.42 -0.68 26.07
C VAL A 112 2.59 -0.17 24.63
N ARG A 113 3.81 -0.21 24.07
CA ARG A 113 4.06 0.10 22.65
C ARG A 113 3.22 -0.88 21.83
N LYS A 114 2.22 -0.38 21.11
CA LYS A 114 1.53 -1.17 20.11
C LYS A 114 2.56 -1.41 19.00
N THR A 115 3.07 -2.64 18.89
CA THR A 115 3.90 -3.04 17.76
C THR A 115 3.16 -2.67 16.49
N SER A 116 3.89 -2.17 15.49
CA SER A 116 3.40 -1.70 14.18
C SER A 116 2.82 -2.83 13.30
N GLN A 117 1.89 -3.59 13.85
CA GLN A 117 0.78 -4.25 13.17
C GLN A 117 -0.48 -3.60 13.76
N GLY A 118 -1.07 -2.67 13.01
CA GLY A 118 -2.35 -2.08 13.41
C GLY A 118 -2.33 -0.57 13.63
N ALA A 119 -1.89 0.17 12.60
CA ALA A 119 -2.34 1.53 12.34
C ALA A 119 -2.30 1.74 10.81
N ASP A 120 -3.33 1.28 10.12
CA ASP A 120 -4.18 2.13 9.26
C ASP A 120 -5.24 1.28 8.57
N GLY A 121 -6.45 1.84 8.50
CA GLY A 121 -7.71 1.11 8.35
C GLY A 121 -7.94 0.43 7.01
N ASP A 122 -8.35 -0.83 7.09
CA ASP A 122 -9.61 -1.30 6.49
C ASP A 122 -10.07 -2.48 7.37
N GLY A 123 -11.37 -2.59 7.60
CA GLY A 123 -11.95 -3.49 8.61
C GLY A 123 -11.94 -4.96 8.19
N VAL A 124 -10.77 -5.58 8.08
CA VAL A 124 -10.65 -7.02 7.86
C VAL A 124 -10.05 -7.68 9.09
N PRO A 125 -10.65 -8.75 9.64
CA PRO A 125 -10.14 -9.42 10.83
C PRO A 125 -8.73 -10.01 10.57
N GLU A 126 -7.75 -9.47 11.29
CA GLU A 126 -6.44 -10.10 11.52
C GLU A 126 -6.64 -11.30 12.45
N GLY A 127 -7.06 -12.42 11.88
CA GLY A 127 -7.24 -13.66 12.66
C GLY A 127 -7.57 -14.90 11.85
N GLY A 128 -7.75 -14.79 10.53
CA GLY A 128 -7.98 -15.97 9.69
C GLY A 128 -6.70 -16.78 9.49
N GLU A 129 -6.84 -18.11 9.46
CA GLU A 129 -5.82 -19.06 9.06
C GLU A 129 -5.23 -18.72 7.68
N ASP A 130 -3.93 -18.99 7.49
CA ASP A 130 -3.23 -18.80 6.22
C ASP A 130 -3.73 -19.85 5.22
N VAL A 131 -4.38 -19.41 4.14
CA VAL A 131 -4.88 -20.31 3.10
C VAL A 131 -3.76 -20.54 2.10
N PRO A 132 -3.41 -21.79 1.75
CA PRO A 132 -2.37 -22.08 0.77
C PRO A 132 -2.61 -21.37 -0.57
N GLU A 133 -1.53 -20.98 -1.24
CA GLU A 133 -1.59 -20.18 -2.48
C GLU A 133 -2.42 -20.85 -3.59
N GLU A 134 -2.33 -22.17 -3.71
CA GLU A 134 -3.05 -22.96 -4.72
C GLU A 134 -4.57 -22.92 -4.48
N GLU A 135 -5.00 -23.12 -3.24
CA GLU A 135 -6.41 -23.03 -2.87
C GLU A 135 -6.96 -21.62 -3.03
N LEU A 136 -6.16 -20.61 -2.66
CA LEU A 136 -6.53 -19.21 -2.77
C LEU A 136 -6.80 -18.81 -4.22
N VAL A 137 -5.96 -19.28 -5.15
CA VAL A 137 -6.14 -19.07 -6.58
C VAL A 137 -7.38 -19.78 -7.12
N ALA A 138 -7.63 -21.02 -6.70
CA ALA A 138 -8.83 -21.76 -7.08
C ALA A 138 -10.11 -21.04 -6.62
N LYS A 139 -10.17 -20.69 -5.34
CA LYS A 139 -11.31 -19.98 -4.73
C LYS A 139 -11.55 -18.61 -5.38
N LEU A 140 -10.51 -17.87 -5.73
CA LEU A 140 -10.63 -16.59 -6.45
C LEU A 140 -11.19 -16.76 -7.87
N ARG A 141 -10.80 -17.82 -8.57
CA ARG A 141 -11.35 -18.14 -9.91
C ARG A 141 -12.81 -18.57 -9.84
N GLU A 142 -13.18 -19.36 -8.83
CA GLU A 142 -14.58 -19.75 -8.57
C GLU A 142 -15.46 -18.53 -8.31
N LEU A 143 -14.95 -17.52 -7.59
CA LEU A 143 -15.63 -16.25 -7.38
C LEU A 143 -15.65 -15.33 -8.63
N GLY A 144 -15.04 -15.76 -9.75
CA GLY A 144 -14.98 -14.97 -10.99
C GLY A 144 -14.01 -13.78 -10.96
N HIS A 145 -13.12 -13.72 -9.96
CA HIS A 145 -12.13 -12.66 -9.82
C HIS A 145 -10.76 -13.08 -10.38
N PRO A 146 -9.90 -12.13 -10.81
CA PRO A 146 -8.56 -12.44 -11.28
C PRO A 146 -7.77 -13.24 -10.22
N ALA A 147 -7.06 -14.28 -10.65
CA ALA A 147 -6.26 -15.12 -9.75
C ALA A 147 -5.11 -14.33 -9.09
N VAL A 148 -4.43 -13.48 -9.86
CA VAL A 148 -3.28 -12.68 -9.41
C VAL A 148 -3.36 -11.29 -10.03
N LEU A 149 -3.09 -10.25 -9.24
CA LEU A 149 -2.91 -8.88 -9.73
C LEU A 149 -1.42 -8.53 -9.83
N PHE A 150 -1.06 -7.60 -10.72
CA PHE A 150 0.32 -7.16 -10.87
C PHE A 150 0.84 -6.52 -9.58
N GLY A 151 2.01 -6.99 -9.10
CA GLY A 151 2.62 -6.52 -7.85
C GLY A 151 1.95 -7.03 -6.56
N GLU A 152 0.99 -7.95 -6.65
CA GLU A 152 0.29 -8.49 -5.49
C GLU A 152 1.00 -9.73 -4.91
N GLY A 153 1.51 -9.61 -3.67
CA GLY A 153 2.02 -10.74 -2.89
C GLY A 153 0.92 -11.60 -2.25
N HIS A 154 1.28 -12.76 -1.70
CA HIS A 154 0.37 -13.72 -1.05
C HIS A 154 -0.57 -13.07 -0.02
N VAL A 155 -0.01 -12.24 0.88
CA VAL A 155 -0.77 -11.54 1.93
C VAL A 155 -1.81 -10.58 1.34
N ALA A 156 -1.46 -9.85 0.29
CA ALA A 156 -2.39 -8.93 -0.37
C ALA A 156 -3.53 -9.69 -1.08
N ARG A 157 -3.19 -10.82 -1.71
CA ARG A 157 -4.17 -11.73 -2.33
C ARG A 157 -5.12 -12.35 -1.31
N LEU A 158 -4.62 -12.78 -0.16
CA LEU A 158 -5.42 -13.27 0.96
C LEU A 158 -6.38 -12.20 1.48
N ARG A 159 -5.90 -10.97 1.64
CA ARG A 159 -6.76 -9.83 2.05
C ARG A 159 -7.86 -9.58 1.03
N ARG A 160 -7.55 -9.61 -0.28
CA ARG A 160 -8.56 -9.49 -1.33
C ARG A 160 -9.59 -10.61 -1.24
N TYR A 161 -9.14 -11.85 -1.16
CA TYR A 161 -10.03 -13.01 -1.05
C TYR A 161 -10.96 -12.87 0.16
N ARG A 162 -10.42 -12.54 1.34
CA ARG A 162 -11.22 -12.29 2.54
C ARG A 162 -12.26 -11.21 2.31
N LYS A 163 -11.87 -10.07 1.77
CA LYS A 163 -12.78 -8.95 1.46
C LYS A 163 -13.91 -9.34 0.50
N LEU A 164 -13.64 -10.23 -0.46
CA LEU A 164 -14.64 -10.75 -1.39
C LEU A 164 -15.58 -11.77 -0.74
N THR A 165 -15.08 -12.58 0.19
CA THR A 165 -15.87 -13.59 0.90
C THR A 165 -16.60 -13.08 2.13
N THR A 166 -16.17 -11.94 2.70
CA THR A 166 -16.86 -11.31 3.82
C THR A 166 -18.18 -10.74 3.32
N VAL A 167 -19.26 -11.50 3.54
CA VAL A 167 -20.62 -11.02 3.30
C VAL A 167 -20.91 -9.92 4.30
N VAL A 168 -21.03 -8.68 3.80
CA VAL A 168 -21.48 -7.55 4.58
C VAL A 168 -23.00 -7.47 4.44
N THR A 169 -23.72 -7.48 5.56
CA THR A 169 -25.18 -7.37 5.59
C THR A 169 -25.63 -6.01 5.05
N ASP A 170 -26.69 -6.02 4.24
CA ASP A 170 -27.34 -4.80 3.76
C ASP A 170 -28.24 -4.24 4.86
N GLY A 171 -27.71 -3.30 5.63
CA GLY A 171 -28.40 -2.68 6.77
C GLY A 171 -27.81 -1.30 7.08
N PRO A 172 -28.47 -0.49 7.93
CA PRO A 172 -28.04 0.88 8.25
C PRO A 172 -26.59 0.94 8.75
N ILE A 173 -26.15 -0.09 9.45
CA ILE A 173 -24.76 -0.29 9.80
C ILE A 173 -24.27 -1.54 9.04
N PRO A 174 -23.23 -1.43 8.19
CA PRO A 174 -22.66 -2.58 7.50
C PRO A 174 -21.93 -3.48 8.50
N THR A 175 -22.24 -4.78 8.50
CA THR A 175 -21.64 -5.76 9.44
C THR A 175 -21.37 -7.09 8.75
N THR A 176 -20.41 -7.85 9.27
CA THR A 176 -20.11 -9.23 8.86
C THR A 176 -20.84 -10.28 9.69
N LEU A 177 -21.62 -9.84 10.69
CA LEU A 177 -22.37 -10.72 11.58
C LEU A 177 -23.63 -11.21 10.85
N GLN A 178 -23.88 -12.52 10.89
CA GLN A 178 -25.08 -13.07 10.29
C GLN A 178 -26.32 -12.64 11.08
N PRO A 179 -27.32 -12.04 10.42
CA PRO A 179 -28.54 -11.58 11.09
C PRO A 179 -29.32 -12.77 11.65
N VAL A 180 -29.93 -12.54 12.80
CA VAL A 180 -30.77 -13.49 13.52
C VAL A 180 -32.24 -13.13 13.28
N LYS A 181 -33.14 -14.11 13.28
CA LYS A 181 -34.59 -13.86 13.15
C LYS A 181 -35.12 -13.18 14.40
N GLU A 182 -36.19 -12.39 14.28
CA GLU A 182 -36.79 -11.63 15.40
C GLU A 182 -37.15 -12.49 16.61
N GLU A 183 -37.67 -13.71 16.38
CA GLU A 183 -38.01 -14.66 17.45
C GLU A 183 -36.78 -15.04 18.30
N ASP A 184 -35.64 -15.20 17.63
CA ASP A 184 -34.37 -15.64 18.21
C ASP A 184 -33.49 -14.45 18.70
N MET A 185 -33.94 -13.20 18.52
CA MET A 185 -33.22 -12.03 19.03
C MET A 185 -33.31 -11.90 20.56
N LYS A 186 -34.25 -12.60 21.19
CA LYS A 186 -34.47 -12.53 22.64
C LYS A 186 -33.29 -13.16 23.37
N VAL A 187 -32.67 -12.38 24.24
CA VAL A 187 -31.59 -12.86 25.12
C VAL A 187 -32.25 -13.47 26.35
N GLU A 188 -32.11 -14.78 26.55
CA GLU A 188 -32.42 -15.38 27.84
C GLU A 188 -31.39 -14.84 28.84
N GLY A 189 -31.81 -14.10 29.86
CA GLY A 189 -30.97 -13.18 30.66
C GLY A 189 -29.75 -13.75 31.39
N THR A 190 -29.35 -14.98 31.11
CA THR A 190 -28.07 -15.56 31.52
C THR A 190 -26.98 -15.26 30.49
N MET A 191 -25.96 -14.52 30.91
CA MET A 191 -24.79 -14.21 30.09
C MET A 191 -24.00 -15.49 29.73
N PRO A 192 -23.77 -15.77 28.43
CA PRO A 192 -22.99 -16.94 28.03
C PRO A 192 -21.53 -16.80 28.47
N LYS A 193 -21.03 -17.83 29.19
CA LYS A 193 -19.61 -17.94 29.58
C LYS A 193 -18.74 -18.52 28.47
N ASP A 194 -19.35 -19.22 27.51
CA ASP A 194 -18.67 -19.86 26.42
C ASP A 194 -18.42 -18.91 25.23
N LYS A 195 -17.36 -19.17 24.47
CA LYS A 195 -16.98 -18.36 23.30
C LYS A 195 -18.04 -18.41 22.20
N GLU A 196 -18.63 -19.58 21.98
CA GLU A 196 -19.69 -19.76 20.97
C GLU A 196 -20.97 -19.04 21.38
N GLY A 197 -21.39 -19.19 22.64
CA GLY A 197 -22.54 -18.49 23.18
C GLY A 197 -22.36 -16.96 23.17
N ARG A 198 -21.13 -16.47 23.36
CA ARG A 198 -20.82 -15.04 23.26
C ARG A 198 -20.94 -14.51 21.84
N LYS A 199 -20.42 -15.25 20.85
CA LYS A 199 -20.60 -14.91 19.43
C LYS A 199 -22.07 -14.89 19.05
N TRP A 200 -22.85 -15.84 19.56
CA TRP A 200 -24.29 -15.86 19.38
C TRP A 200 -24.96 -14.62 19.98
N LEU A 201 -24.61 -14.26 21.21
CA LEU A 201 -25.11 -13.03 21.86
C LEU A 201 -24.78 -11.77 21.05
N TYR A 202 -23.58 -11.66 20.50
CA TYR A 202 -23.21 -10.53 19.63
C TYR A 202 -24.04 -10.48 18.36
N ARG A 203 -24.39 -11.62 17.76
CA ARG A 203 -25.32 -11.68 16.63
C ARG A 203 -26.72 -11.25 17.02
N GLN A 204 -27.22 -11.67 18.19
CA GLN A 204 -28.52 -11.25 18.71
C GLN A 204 -28.57 -9.73 18.93
N LEU A 205 -27.57 -9.17 19.63
CA LEU A 205 -27.45 -7.74 19.90
C LEU A 205 -27.33 -6.92 18.61
N ALA A 206 -26.45 -7.33 17.69
CA ALA A 206 -26.29 -6.67 16.40
C ALA A 206 -27.60 -6.68 15.59
N SER A 207 -28.33 -7.80 15.59
CA SER A 207 -29.60 -7.92 14.87
C SER A 207 -30.70 -7.06 15.49
N TYR A 208 -30.79 -7.03 16.83
CA TYR A 208 -31.74 -6.18 17.55
C TYR A 208 -31.48 -4.70 17.30
N PHE A 209 -30.24 -4.24 17.45
CA PHE A 209 -29.91 -2.84 17.16
C PHE A 209 -30.13 -2.48 15.69
N THR A 210 -29.91 -3.41 14.76
CA THR A 210 -30.19 -3.19 13.34
C THR A 210 -31.69 -3.00 13.11
N MET A 211 -32.52 -3.84 13.74
CA MET A 211 -33.98 -3.71 13.69
C MET A 211 -34.43 -2.35 14.25
N VAL A 212 -33.97 -1.97 15.45
CA VAL A 212 -34.31 -0.69 16.07
C VAL A 212 -33.91 0.50 15.20
N LEU A 213 -32.74 0.45 14.55
CA LEU A 213 -32.30 1.51 13.65
C LEU A 213 -33.16 1.61 12.39
N ILE A 214 -33.60 0.49 11.82
CA ILE A 214 -34.51 0.46 10.67
C ILE A 214 -35.87 1.04 11.06
N GLU A 215 -36.42 0.66 12.22
CA GLU A 215 -37.68 1.22 12.71
C GLU A 215 -37.56 2.71 13.02
N TYR A 216 -36.45 3.13 13.64
CA TYR A 216 -36.20 4.53 13.93
C TYR A 216 -36.09 5.36 12.64
N GLU A 217 -35.40 4.87 11.61
CA GLU A 217 -35.32 5.51 10.30
C GLU A 217 -36.71 5.63 9.66
N LYS A 218 -37.50 4.55 9.66
CA LYS A 218 -38.89 4.58 9.15
C LYS A 218 -39.77 5.58 9.89
N ALA A 219 -39.67 5.65 11.22
CA ALA A 219 -40.42 6.60 12.04
C ALA A 219 -40.00 8.05 11.73
N MET A 220 -38.70 8.29 11.60
CA MET A 220 -38.16 9.61 11.24
C MET A 220 -38.52 10.04 9.82
N GLU A 221 -38.61 9.11 8.87
CA GLU A 221 -39.11 9.37 7.52
C GLU A 221 -40.59 9.73 7.51
N ALA A 222 -41.41 9.03 8.31
CA ALA A 222 -42.84 9.32 8.44
C ALA A 222 -43.11 10.70 9.07
N GLU A 223 -42.29 11.13 10.02
CA GLU A 223 -42.40 12.44 10.69
C GLU A 223 -41.63 13.57 10.00
N LYS A 224 -41.04 13.32 8.82
CA LYS A 224 -40.20 14.28 8.12
C LYS A 224 -41.00 15.52 7.71
N ARG A 225 -40.59 16.68 8.21
CA ARG A 225 -41.17 18.00 7.90
C ARG A 225 -40.05 18.99 7.58
N ASP A 226 -40.35 20.03 6.80
CA ASP A 226 -39.38 21.10 6.48
C ASP A 226 -39.22 22.12 7.63
N THR A 227 -39.10 21.62 8.86
CA THR A 227 -38.87 22.44 10.06
C THR A 227 -37.43 22.29 10.54
N ALA A 228 -36.94 23.27 11.32
CA ALA A 228 -35.62 23.15 11.94
C ALA A 228 -35.56 21.97 12.93
N ALA A 229 -36.65 21.72 13.66
CA ALA A 229 -36.76 20.60 14.61
C ALA A 229 -36.63 19.24 13.91
N SER A 230 -37.36 19.01 12.82
CA SER A 230 -37.31 17.75 12.08
C SER A 230 -35.93 17.50 11.46
N ARG A 231 -35.29 18.56 10.90
CA ARG A 231 -33.91 18.47 10.40
C ARG A 231 -32.91 18.13 11.50
N ASN A 232 -33.03 18.73 12.68
CA ASN A 232 -32.16 18.43 13.82
C ASN A 232 -32.35 17.00 14.32
N ALA A 233 -33.60 16.52 14.41
CA ALA A 233 -33.90 15.15 14.81
C ALA A 233 -33.34 14.12 13.80
N TYR A 234 -33.46 14.39 12.50
CA TYR A 234 -32.85 13.54 11.46
C TYR A 234 -31.32 13.54 11.54
N ASN A 235 -30.69 14.69 11.78
CA ASN A 235 -29.25 14.76 11.98
C ASN A 235 -28.80 13.97 13.23
N ALA A 236 -29.58 14.02 14.32
CA ALA A 236 -29.34 13.22 15.51
C ALA A 236 -29.42 11.71 15.19
N MET A 237 -30.43 11.28 14.42
CA MET A 237 -30.53 9.89 13.94
C MET A 237 -29.28 9.46 13.15
N VAL A 238 -28.83 10.27 12.18
CA VAL A 238 -27.60 9.95 11.43
C VAL A 238 -26.39 9.85 12.35
N GLN A 239 -26.26 10.74 13.33
CA GLN A 239 -25.18 10.69 14.31
C GLN A 239 -25.25 9.42 15.19
N THR A 240 -26.44 8.98 15.62
CA THR A 240 -26.57 7.74 16.39
C THR A 240 -26.06 6.53 15.61
N ARG A 241 -26.35 6.46 14.30
CA ARG A 241 -25.84 5.41 13.42
C ARG A 241 -24.32 5.41 13.33
N GLU A 242 -23.71 6.58 13.16
CA GLU A 242 -22.25 6.72 13.12
C GLU A 242 -21.58 6.35 14.45
N ASN A 243 -22.18 6.76 15.58
CA ASN A 243 -21.68 6.48 16.92
C ASN A 243 -21.78 5.00 17.30
N LEU A 244 -22.70 4.25 16.69
CA LEU A 244 -22.85 2.81 16.91
C LEU A 244 -21.90 1.96 16.03
N ARG A 245 -21.37 2.48 14.92
CA ARG A 245 -20.42 1.74 14.05
C ARG A 245 -19.24 1.11 14.81
N PRO A 246 -18.57 1.81 15.76
CA PRO A 246 -17.51 1.21 16.56
C PRO A 246 -17.97 0.02 17.41
N LEU A 247 -19.21 0.03 17.90
CA LEU A 247 -19.76 -1.07 18.70
C LEU A 247 -19.91 -2.34 17.86
N TYR A 248 -20.45 -2.23 16.64
CA TYR A 248 -20.55 -3.35 15.71
C TYR A 248 -19.18 -3.94 15.37
N ARG A 249 -18.17 -3.10 15.14
CA ARG A 249 -16.80 -3.57 14.93
C ARG A 249 -16.23 -4.32 16.13
N LYS A 250 -16.66 -4.00 17.36
CA LYS A 250 -16.27 -4.74 18.56
C LYS A 250 -17.02 -6.07 18.68
N PHE A 251 -18.30 -6.12 18.29
CA PHE A 251 -19.06 -7.36 18.18
C PHE A 251 -18.41 -8.34 17.19
N GLU A 252 -17.92 -7.85 16.04
CA GLU A 252 -17.22 -8.68 15.04
C GLU A 252 -15.88 -9.25 15.52
N ARG A 253 -15.22 -8.57 16.46
CA ARG A 253 -13.87 -8.94 16.94
C ARG A 253 -13.88 -9.69 18.27
N ASP A 254 -15.07 -9.95 18.82
CA ASP A 254 -15.24 -10.47 20.17
C ASP A 254 -14.53 -9.63 21.27
N ASP A 255 -14.37 -8.32 21.06
CA ASP A 255 -13.53 -7.42 21.86
C ASP A 255 -14.35 -6.51 22.79
N ILE A 256 -15.31 -7.11 23.50
CA ILE A 256 -16.11 -6.41 24.52
C ILE A 256 -15.92 -7.09 25.87
N ALA A 257 -15.50 -6.30 26.85
CA ALA A 257 -15.36 -6.73 28.24
C ALA A 257 -16.72 -7.11 28.85
N ASN A 258 -16.73 -8.11 29.71
CA ASN A 258 -17.97 -8.63 30.32
C ASN A 258 -18.72 -7.55 31.10
N ASP A 259 -17.97 -6.70 31.78
CA ASP A 259 -18.48 -5.58 32.59
C ASP A 259 -19.27 -4.56 31.77
N LEU A 260 -18.96 -4.43 30.48
CA LEU A 260 -19.71 -3.59 29.54
C LEU A 260 -20.85 -4.34 28.87
N LEU A 261 -20.71 -5.65 28.69
CA LEU A 261 -21.71 -6.46 28.01
C LEU A 261 -22.94 -6.72 28.90
N SER A 262 -22.77 -6.88 30.22
CA SER A 262 -23.90 -7.09 31.16
C SER A 262 -24.91 -5.93 31.14
N PRO A 263 -24.49 -4.65 31.31
CA PRO A 263 -25.44 -3.54 31.27
C PRO A 263 -26.13 -3.40 29.91
N ILE A 264 -25.44 -3.71 28.81
CA ILE A 264 -26.02 -3.66 27.47
C ILE A 264 -27.13 -4.71 27.31
N THR A 265 -26.90 -5.93 27.81
CA THR A 265 -27.93 -6.99 27.77
C THR A 265 -29.10 -6.69 28.70
N GLU A 266 -28.85 -6.08 29.85
CA GLU A 266 -29.91 -5.65 30.79
C GLU A 266 -30.80 -4.57 30.16
N ILE A 267 -30.21 -3.54 29.56
CA ILE A 267 -30.96 -2.50 28.84
C ILE A 267 -31.81 -3.10 27.72
N MET A 268 -31.28 -4.09 27.00
CA MET A 268 -32.03 -4.78 25.94
C MET A 268 -33.22 -5.56 26.52
N LEU A 269 -33.02 -6.31 27.60
CA LEU A 269 -34.08 -7.04 28.30
C LEU A 269 -35.19 -6.09 28.75
N GLU A 270 -34.84 -5.00 29.43
CA GLU A 270 -35.80 -3.99 29.87
C GLU A 270 -36.55 -3.35 28.69
N SER A 271 -35.85 -3.06 27.60
CA SER A 271 -36.46 -2.47 26.40
C SER A 271 -37.45 -3.42 25.72
N LEU A 272 -37.11 -4.70 25.64
CA LEU A 272 -37.99 -5.74 25.10
C LEU A 272 -39.20 -5.99 26.01
N GLU A 273 -39.02 -5.97 27.32
CA GLU A 273 -40.12 -6.05 28.28
C GLU A 273 -41.06 -4.86 28.17
N ALA A 274 -40.52 -3.64 27.98
CA ALA A 274 -41.31 -2.43 27.79
C ALA A 274 -42.14 -2.47 26.48
N GLN A 275 -41.60 -3.01 25.39
CA GLN A 275 -42.33 -3.17 24.13
C GLN A 275 -43.48 -4.20 24.21
N ASN A 276 -43.35 -5.19 25.08
CA ASN A 276 -44.37 -6.23 25.28
C ASN A 276 -45.40 -5.90 26.38
N ARG A 277 -45.28 -4.73 27.01
CA ARG A 277 -46.23 -4.27 28.02
C ARG A 277 -47.44 -3.61 27.33
N PRO A 278 -48.69 -4.03 27.64
CA PRO A 278 -49.89 -3.53 26.98
C PRO A 278 -50.19 -2.06 27.31
#